data_AF-A0A060N9M1-F1
#
_entry.id   AF-A0A060N9M1-F1
#
_cell.length_a   1.000
_cell.length_b   1.000
_cell.length_c   1.000
_cell.angle_alpha   90.00
_cell.angle_beta   90.00
_cell.angle_gamma   90.00
#
_symmetry.space_group_name_H-M   'P 1'
#
loop_
_entity.id
_entity.type
_entity.pdbx_description
1 polymer ?
#
loop_
_entity_poly.entity_id
_entity_poly.type
_entity_poly.pdbx_seq_one_letter_code
_entity_poly.pdbx_strand_id
1 'polypeptide(L)'
;MDYILYHGSVESFNKFDENKIREDETDAVYNGFWFSSDKNPSPAWVNPNYRKTCKVRLNNPAPINTVNKVYEKLYNEGVDWSCTRVRKELLKIGYDGVIHENIPFIDKEQLNKKGYYIYETARGSKYKLVLDKNHGGIDLYDIQDEFITGYYNVEDFLKSEELVVVVFTSEQVEILEEIPIQW
;
A
#
# COMPACT_ATOMS: atom_id res chain seq x y z
N MET A 1 -4.04 -12.46 8.50
CA MET A 1 -4.65 -11.26 9.12
C MET A 1 -5.81 -10.82 8.24
N ASP A 2 -6.92 -10.42 8.84
CA ASP A 2 -8.10 -9.93 8.11
C ASP A 2 -8.17 -8.40 8.22
N TYR A 3 -8.45 -7.71 7.12
CA TYR A 3 -8.60 -6.26 7.02
C TYR A 3 -9.96 -5.89 6.42
N ILE A 4 -10.50 -4.73 6.81
CA ILE A 4 -11.63 -4.11 6.12
C ILE A 4 -11.09 -2.95 5.30
N LEU A 5 -11.09 -3.11 3.98
CA LEU A 5 -10.50 -2.17 3.03
C LEU A 5 -11.49 -1.88 1.89
N TYR A 6 -11.17 -0.91 1.07
CA TYR A 6 -12.00 -0.44 -0.02
C TYR A 6 -11.33 -0.66 -1.36
N HIS A 7 -12.15 -0.90 -2.38
CA HIS A 7 -11.73 -1.02 -3.77
C HIS A 7 -12.67 -0.20 -4.65
N GLY A 8 -12.11 0.60 -5.56
CA GLY A 8 -12.86 1.34 -6.56
C GLY A 8 -12.97 0.52 -7.84
N SER A 9 -14.18 0.30 -8.35
CA SER A 9 -14.40 -0.38 -9.63
C SER A 9 -15.23 0.46 -10.60
N VAL A 10 -14.98 0.26 -11.90
CA VAL A 10 -15.73 0.90 -12.98
C VAL A 10 -17.04 0.16 -13.27
N GLU A 11 -17.05 -1.16 -13.03
CA GLU A 11 -18.19 -2.05 -13.25
C GLU A 11 -18.66 -2.66 -11.93
N SER A 12 -19.95 -3.04 -11.88
CA SER A 12 -20.52 -3.80 -10.77
C SER A 12 -20.18 -5.28 -10.92
N PHE A 13 -19.85 -5.94 -9.81
CA PHE A 13 -19.56 -7.38 -9.77
C PHE A 13 -19.65 -7.95 -8.36
N ASN A 14 -19.91 -9.25 -8.25
CA ASN A 14 -20.03 -9.96 -6.96
C ASN A 14 -18.78 -10.78 -6.59
N LYS A 15 -17.81 -10.92 -7.50
CA LYS A 15 -16.54 -11.61 -7.25
C LYS A 15 -15.42 -11.02 -8.11
N PHE A 16 -14.21 -10.96 -7.54
CA PHE A 16 -12.99 -10.61 -8.27
C PHE A 16 -12.58 -11.75 -9.23
N ASP A 17 -12.16 -11.38 -10.45
CA ASP A 17 -11.68 -12.31 -11.48
C ASP A 17 -10.19 -12.10 -11.71
N GLU A 18 -9.38 -13.14 -11.50
CA GLU A 18 -7.92 -13.08 -11.64
C GLU A 18 -7.48 -12.82 -13.07
N ASN A 19 -8.32 -13.13 -14.06
CA ASN A 19 -8.06 -12.82 -15.47
C ASN A 19 -8.25 -11.32 -15.78
N LYS A 20 -8.83 -10.56 -14.85
CA LYS A 20 -8.99 -9.10 -14.93
C LYS A 20 -7.86 -8.35 -14.23
N ILE A 21 -6.91 -9.05 -13.59
CA ILE A 21 -5.71 -8.41 -13.04
C ILE A 21 -4.87 -7.91 -14.22
N ARG A 22 -4.63 -6.60 -14.25
CA ARG A 22 -3.83 -5.94 -15.29
C ARG A 22 -2.44 -6.55 -15.34
N GLU A 23 -1.98 -6.99 -16.51
CA GLU A 23 -0.71 -7.71 -16.64
C GLU A 23 0.49 -6.82 -16.29
N ASP A 24 0.40 -5.54 -16.64
CA ASP A 24 1.42 -4.51 -16.40
C ASP A 24 0.93 -3.53 -15.33
N GLU A 25 1.75 -3.32 -14.31
CA GLU A 25 1.53 -2.29 -13.29
C GLU A 25 2.48 -1.12 -13.52
N THR A 26 1.99 0.12 -13.33
CA THR A 26 2.80 1.32 -13.53
C THR A 26 3.59 1.71 -12.29
N ASP A 27 3.06 1.36 -11.12
CA ASP A 27 3.53 1.88 -9.83
C ASP A 27 4.21 0.80 -8.95
N ALA A 28 4.31 -0.43 -9.46
CA ALA A 28 4.97 -1.54 -8.77
C ALA A 28 5.54 -2.58 -9.74
N VAL A 29 6.48 -3.40 -9.27
CA VAL A 29 7.05 -4.54 -10.02
C VAL A 29 6.21 -5.82 -9.91
N TYR A 30 4.97 -5.72 -9.43
CA TYR A 30 4.02 -6.81 -9.25
C TYR A 30 2.61 -6.29 -9.48
N ASN A 31 1.68 -7.19 -9.79
CA ASN A 31 0.26 -6.87 -9.92
C ASN A 31 -0.58 -7.64 -8.90
N GLY A 32 -1.87 -7.33 -8.83
CA GLY A 32 -2.83 -8.01 -7.98
C GLY A 32 -4.12 -7.19 -7.85
N PHE A 33 -4.93 -7.55 -6.87
CA PHE A 33 -6.09 -6.75 -6.49
C PHE A 33 -5.67 -5.75 -5.42
N TRP A 34 -5.78 -4.46 -5.77
CA TRP A 34 -5.41 -3.34 -4.91
C TRP A 34 -6.56 -2.91 -4.02
N PHE A 35 -6.25 -2.71 -2.74
CA PHE A 35 -7.17 -2.30 -1.70
C PHE A 35 -6.55 -1.21 -0.83
N SER A 36 -7.39 -0.30 -0.37
CA SER A 36 -7.01 0.91 0.35
C SER A 36 -7.79 1.03 1.66
N SER A 37 -7.20 1.62 2.70
CA SER A 37 -7.96 2.04 3.89
C SER A 37 -8.78 3.31 3.66
N ASP A 38 -8.48 4.09 2.61
CA ASP A 38 -9.30 5.23 2.19
C ASP A 38 -10.63 4.73 1.61
N LYS A 39 -11.72 5.34 2.05
CA LYS A 39 -13.08 5.10 1.56
C LYS A 39 -13.31 5.63 0.16
N ASN A 40 -12.44 6.50 -0.35
CA ASN A 40 -12.53 7.04 -1.71
C ASN A 40 -11.34 6.56 -2.54
N PRO A 41 -11.14 5.24 -2.72
CA PRO A 41 -10.00 4.72 -3.44
C PRO A 41 -10.08 5.17 -4.90
N SER A 42 -9.12 5.98 -5.36
CA SER A 42 -8.99 6.26 -6.79
C SER A 42 -8.26 5.08 -7.45
N PRO A 43 -8.81 4.48 -8.53
CA PRO A 43 -8.01 3.77 -9.50
C PRO A 43 -7.01 4.75 -10.11
N ALA A 44 -5.80 4.29 -10.40
CA ALA A 44 -4.70 5.15 -10.87
C ALA A 44 -5.02 5.93 -12.16
N TRP A 45 -6.00 5.49 -12.96
CA TRP A 45 -6.22 6.03 -14.31
C TRP A 45 -7.67 6.24 -14.74
N VAL A 46 -8.65 5.81 -13.93
CA VAL A 46 -10.08 5.87 -14.29
C VAL A 46 -10.90 6.19 -13.05
N ASN A 47 -11.90 7.06 -13.18
CA ASN A 47 -12.80 7.33 -12.06
C ASN A 47 -13.66 6.09 -11.76
N PRO A 48 -13.74 5.66 -10.49
CA PRO A 48 -14.57 4.53 -10.11
C PRO A 48 -16.06 4.93 -10.18
N ASN A 49 -16.89 3.99 -10.60
CA ASN A 49 -18.36 4.13 -10.56
C ASN A 49 -18.95 3.45 -9.33
N TYR A 50 -18.20 2.55 -8.71
CA TYR A 50 -18.61 1.77 -7.55
C TYR A 50 -17.49 1.73 -6.53
N ARG A 51 -17.85 1.86 -5.26
CA ARG A 51 -17.00 1.55 -4.13
C ARG A 51 -17.40 0.20 -3.56
N LYS A 52 -16.42 -0.68 -3.35
CA LYS A 52 -16.60 -1.94 -2.66
C LYS A 52 -15.95 -1.89 -1.30
N THR A 53 -16.68 -2.27 -0.25
CA THR A 53 -16.09 -2.61 1.04
C THR A 53 -15.80 -4.09 1.04
N CYS A 54 -14.54 -4.43 1.29
CA CYS A 54 -14.04 -5.79 1.18
C CYS A 54 -13.41 -6.22 2.50
N LYS A 55 -13.68 -7.46 2.89
CA LYS A 55 -12.85 -8.18 3.85
C LYS A 55 -11.70 -8.82 3.07
N VAL A 56 -10.48 -8.42 3.40
CA VAL A 56 -9.25 -8.85 2.71
C VAL A 56 -8.41 -9.68 3.67
N ARG A 57 -8.05 -10.90 3.28
CA ARG A 57 -7.22 -11.81 4.07
C ARG A 57 -5.80 -11.89 3.50
N LEU A 58 -4.83 -11.57 4.34
CA LEU A 58 -3.41 -11.62 4.04
C LEU A 58 -2.68 -12.37 5.15
N ASN A 59 -2.26 -13.60 4.88
CA ASN A 59 -1.66 -14.51 5.86
C ASN A 59 -0.14 -14.45 5.85
N ASN A 60 0.46 -14.32 4.67
CA ASN A 60 1.90 -14.28 4.49
C ASN A 60 2.26 -13.23 3.42
N PRO A 61 2.19 -11.94 3.75
CA PRO A 61 2.60 -10.90 2.82
C PRO A 61 4.10 -10.96 2.53
N ALA A 62 4.48 -10.75 1.27
CA ALA A 62 5.87 -10.62 0.88
C ALA A 62 6.43 -9.28 1.40
N PRO A 63 7.57 -9.30 2.12
CA PRO A 63 8.33 -8.09 2.37
C PRO A 63 8.83 -7.48 1.06
N ILE A 64 8.89 -6.15 0.94
CA ILE A 64 9.34 -5.48 -0.29
C ILE A 64 10.74 -5.92 -0.74
N ASN A 65 11.65 -6.19 0.22
CA ASN A 65 12.98 -6.71 -0.09
C ASN A 65 12.92 -8.09 -0.77
N THR A 66 11.93 -8.91 -0.44
CA THR A 66 11.71 -10.19 -1.12
C THR A 66 11.16 -9.99 -2.52
N VAL A 67 10.21 -9.07 -2.68
CA VAL A 67 9.67 -8.68 -4.00
C VAL A 67 10.78 -8.21 -4.93
N ASN A 68 11.63 -7.29 -4.47
CA ASN A 68 12.76 -6.76 -5.25
C ASN A 68 13.75 -7.87 -5.63
N LYS A 69 14.07 -8.78 -4.71
CA LYS A 69 14.95 -9.93 -5.02
C LYS A 69 14.36 -10.86 -6.09
N VAL A 70 13.06 -11.11 -6.05
CA VAL A 70 12.39 -11.92 -7.08
C VAL A 70 12.45 -11.22 -8.44
N TYR A 71 12.14 -9.93 -8.48
CA TYR A 71 12.22 -9.11 -9.69
C TYR A 71 13.65 -9.08 -10.25
N GLU A 72 14.65 -8.73 -9.43
CA GLU A 72 16.06 -8.68 -9.84
C GLU A 72 16.57 -10.02 -10.36
N LYS A 73 16.15 -11.12 -9.73
CA LYS A 73 16.49 -12.47 -10.21
C LYS A 73 15.96 -12.71 -11.63
N LEU A 74 14.66 -12.47 -11.86
CA LEU A 74 14.03 -12.66 -13.16
C LEU A 74 14.68 -11.77 -14.24
N TYR A 75 14.95 -10.51 -13.88
CA TYR A 75 15.63 -9.56 -14.74
C TYR A 75 17.04 -10.04 -15.12
N ASN A 76 17.85 -10.45 -14.14
CA ASN A 76 19.23 -10.90 -14.36
C ASN A 76 19.32 -12.24 -15.11
N GLU A 77 18.32 -13.11 -14.95
CA GLU A 77 18.22 -14.37 -15.72
C GLU A 77 17.78 -14.14 -17.17
N GLY A 78 17.40 -12.92 -17.55
CA GLY A 78 16.94 -12.58 -18.90
C GLY A 78 15.62 -13.26 -19.28
N VAL A 79 14.83 -13.66 -18.28
CA VAL A 79 13.50 -14.28 -18.47
C VAL A 79 12.41 -13.23 -18.34
N ASP A 80 11.15 -13.62 -18.57
CA ASP A 80 10.00 -12.75 -18.32
C ASP A 80 10.05 -12.17 -16.90
N TRP A 81 10.14 -10.85 -16.79
CA TRP A 81 10.17 -10.09 -15.54
C TRP A 81 8.91 -9.23 -15.36
N SER A 82 7.84 -9.52 -16.11
CA SER A 82 6.55 -8.85 -15.97
C SER A 82 6.00 -8.90 -14.55
N CYS A 83 5.12 -7.94 -14.22
CA CYS A 83 4.45 -7.87 -12.93
C CYS A 83 3.66 -9.17 -12.62
N THR A 84 3.03 -9.74 -13.65
CA THR A 84 2.36 -11.05 -13.56
C THR A 84 3.34 -12.17 -13.20
N ARG A 85 4.53 -12.17 -13.80
CA ARG A 85 5.54 -13.20 -13.51
C ARG A 85 6.09 -13.06 -12.11
N VAL A 86 6.38 -11.84 -11.64
CA VAL A 86 6.77 -11.58 -10.25
C VAL A 86 5.71 -12.06 -9.28
N ARG A 87 4.42 -11.70 -9.48
CA ARG A 87 3.30 -12.22 -8.66
C ARG A 87 3.28 -13.75 -8.62
N LYS A 88 3.40 -14.41 -9.77
CA LYS A 88 3.39 -15.88 -9.86
C LYS A 88 4.55 -16.52 -9.12
N GLU A 89 5.75 -15.94 -9.17
CA GLU A 89 6.90 -16.43 -8.40
C GLU A 89 6.71 -16.23 -6.88
N LEU A 90 6.17 -15.08 -6.47
CA LEU A 90 5.83 -14.82 -5.06
C LEU A 90 4.79 -15.82 -4.52
N LEU A 91 3.77 -16.13 -5.31
CA LEU A 91 2.78 -17.18 -4.99
C LEU A 91 3.43 -18.55 -4.83
N LYS A 92 4.32 -18.94 -5.76
CA LYS A 92 5.01 -20.24 -5.71
C LYS A 92 5.86 -20.44 -4.45
N ILE A 93 6.46 -19.37 -3.93
CA ILE A 93 7.26 -19.42 -2.70
C ILE A 93 6.43 -19.16 -1.43
N GLY A 94 5.09 -19.07 -1.56
CA GLY A 94 4.15 -19.10 -0.45
C GLY A 94 3.70 -17.74 0.06
N TYR A 95 3.97 -16.64 -0.66
CA TYR A 95 3.40 -15.34 -0.31
C TYR A 95 2.05 -15.12 -0.98
N ASP A 96 1.13 -14.48 -0.28
CA ASP A 96 -0.24 -14.28 -0.73
C ASP A 96 -0.59 -12.81 -1.07
N GLY A 97 0.36 -11.89 -0.92
CA GLY A 97 0.21 -10.51 -1.33
C GLY A 97 1.35 -9.63 -0.85
N VAL A 98 1.14 -8.32 -0.87
CA VAL A 98 2.09 -7.29 -0.43
C VAL A 98 1.34 -6.22 0.35
N ILE A 99 1.93 -5.74 1.44
CA ILE A 99 1.55 -4.45 2.03
C ILE A 99 2.34 -3.40 1.26
N HIS A 100 1.69 -2.70 0.33
CA HIS A 100 2.35 -1.72 -0.53
C HIS A 100 2.66 -0.44 0.25
N GLU A 101 1.69 0.07 1.00
CA GLU A 101 1.83 1.19 1.92
C GLU A 101 1.27 0.82 3.29
N ASN A 102 1.82 1.38 4.35
CA ASN A 102 1.38 1.14 5.71
C ASN A 102 1.31 2.44 6.49
N ILE A 103 0.37 2.49 7.44
CA ILE A 103 0.38 3.52 8.46
C ILE A 103 1.58 3.24 9.39
N PRO A 104 2.55 4.17 9.50
CA PRO A 104 3.75 3.94 10.27
C PRO A 104 3.46 3.95 11.78
N PHE A 105 4.22 3.15 12.53
CA PHE A 105 4.23 3.22 13.99
C PHE A 105 5.19 4.31 14.46
N ILE A 106 4.66 5.31 15.17
CA ILE A 106 5.44 6.42 15.71
C ILE A 106 5.52 6.30 17.23
N ASP A 107 6.74 6.11 17.75
CA ASP A 107 7.01 6.19 19.18
C ASP A 107 7.04 7.66 19.62
N LYS A 108 5.91 8.11 20.18
CA LYS A 108 5.72 9.48 20.64
C LYS A 108 6.65 9.84 21.81
N GLU A 109 7.01 8.88 22.66
CA GLU A 109 7.93 9.14 23.77
C GLU A 109 9.33 9.42 23.24
N GLN A 110 9.79 8.62 22.29
CA GLN A 110 11.07 8.86 21.63
C GLN A 110 11.07 10.18 20.86
N LEU A 111 10.00 10.47 20.10
CA LEU A 111 9.83 11.73 19.37
C LEU A 111 9.93 12.93 20.32
N ASN A 112 9.19 12.93 21.44
CA ASN A 112 9.22 14.01 22.42
C ASN A 112 10.59 14.17 23.09
N LYS A 113 11.29 13.07 23.36
CA LYS A 113 12.60 13.09 24.01
C LYS A 113 13.71 13.59 23.08
N LYS A 114 13.71 13.15 21.81
CA LYS A 114 14.77 13.48 20.84
C LYS A 114 14.46 14.73 20.01
N GLY A 115 13.19 15.12 19.92
CA GLY A 115 12.71 16.14 18.98
C GLY A 115 12.50 15.60 17.55
N TYR A 116 12.79 14.32 17.30
CA TYR A 116 12.55 13.67 16.01
C TYR A 116 12.35 12.16 16.14
N TYR A 117 11.75 11.54 15.12
CA TYR A 117 11.56 10.10 15.00
C TYR A 117 11.79 9.67 13.54
N ILE A 118 12.57 8.61 13.34
CA ILE A 118 12.83 8.05 12.00
C ILE A 118 12.06 6.75 11.86
N TYR A 119 11.33 6.61 10.76
CA TYR A 119 10.61 5.39 10.43
C TYR A 119 10.90 4.97 8.98
N GLU A 120 10.64 3.70 8.70
CA GLU A 120 10.76 3.11 7.37
C GLU A 120 9.36 2.69 6.92
N THR A 121 8.98 3.05 5.69
CA THR A 121 7.70 2.62 5.09
C THR A 121 7.76 1.16 4.68
N ALA A 122 6.61 0.58 4.38
CA ALA A 122 6.52 -0.77 3.80
C ALA A 122 7.32 -0.92 2.49
N ARG A 123 7.60 0.19 1.77
CA ARG A 123 8.41 0.22 0.56
C ARG A 123 9.92 0.35 0.81
N GLY A 124 10.35 0.48 2.06
CA GLY A 124 11.75 0.67 2.43
C GLY A 124 12.23 2.12 2.39
N SER A 125 11.36 3.08 2.05
CA SER A 125 11.68 4.49 2.11
C SER A 125 11.79 4.93 3.56
N LYS A 126 12.80 5.74 3.87
CA LYS A 126 13.02 6.25 5.23
C LYS A 126 12.62 7.72 5.31
N TYR A 127 11.89 8.06 6.35
CA TYR A 127 11.45 9.42 6.62
C TYR A 127 11.73 9.79 8.06
N LYS A 128 11.76 11.10 8.30
CA LYS A 128 12.05 11.68 9.60
C LYS A 128 10.95 12.68 9.94
N LEU A 129 10.24 12.42 11.04
CA LEU A 129 9.33 13.38 11.66
C LEU A 129 10.13 14.24 12.64
N VAL A 130 9.97 15.55 12.61
CA VAL A 130 10.65 16.51 13.48
C VAL A 130 9.61 17.39 14.17
N LEU A 131 9.75 17.61 15.47
CA LEU A 131 8.90 18.57 16.19
C LEU A 131 9.32 19.99 15.81
N ASP A 132 8.42 20.77 15.19
CA ASP A 132 8.68 22.19 14.94
C ASP A 132 8.59 22.95 16.28
N LYS A 133 9.76 23.37 16.77
CA LYS A 133 9.88 24.11 18.03
C LYS A 133 9.48 25.58 17.90
N ASN A 134 9.45 26.13 16.69
CA ASN A 134 9.21 27.54 16.42
C ASN A 134 7.71 27.82 16.23
N HIS A 135 7.01 26.99 15.45
CA HIS A 135 5.58 27.19 15.16
C HIS A 135 4.67 26.15 15.82
N GLY A 136 5.24 25.10 16.41
CA GLY A 136 4.49 23.94 16.88
C GLY A 136 4.11 23.01 15.73
N GLY A 137 3.73 21.77 16.07
CA GLY A 137 3.39 20.75 15.08
C GLY A 137 4.55 19.84 14.71
N ILE A 138 4.45 19.20 13.54
CA ILE A 138 5.38 18.17 13.07
C ILE A 138 5.73 18.38 11.60
N ASP A 139 7.01 18.44 11.32
CA ASP A 139 7.54 18.47 9.97
C ASP A 139 7.98 17.08 9.52
N LEU A 140 7.68 16.74 8.27
CA LEU A 140 8.13 15.54 7.60
C LEU A 140 9.29 15.88 6.66
N TYR A 141 10.38 15.16 6.86
CA TYR A 141 11.57 15.21 6.02
C TYR A 141 11.81 13.84 5.39
N ASP A 142 12.43 13.84 4.22
CA ASP A 142 13.07 12.64 3.71
C ASP A 142 14.36 12.31 4.53
N ILE A 143 15.00 11.18 4.22
CA ILE A 143 16.23 10.79 4.92
C ILE A 143 17.45 11.66 4.55
N GLN A 144 17.36 12.47 3.51
CA GLN A 144 18.38 13.42 3.08
C GLN A 144 18.18 14.82 3.71
N ASP A 145 17.25 14.91 4.68
CA ASP A 145 16.83 16.15 5.36
C ASP A 145 16.23 17.20 4.39
N GLU A 146 15.64 16.76 3.27
CA GLU A 146 14.80 17.60 2.42
C GLU A 146 13.41 17.73 3.04
N PHE A 147 12.96 18.97 3.24
CA PHE A 147 11.64 19.26 3.80
C PHE A 147 10.55 18.91 2.79
N ILE A 148 9.61 18.06 3.20
CA ILE A 148 8.50 17.61 2.36
C ILE A 148 7.24 18.42 2.69
N THR A 149 6.80 18.39 3.94
CA THR A 149 5.54 19.00 4.39
C THR A 149 5.49 19.09 5.92
N GLY A 150 4.47 19.77 6.45
CA GLY A 150 4.19 19.86 7.89
C GLY A 150 2.75 19.49 8.24
N TYR A 151 2.54 19.10 9.50
CA TYR A 151 1.30 18.60 10.08
C TYR A 151 1.04 19.26 11.43
N TYR A 152 -0.24 19.34 11.84
CA TYR A 152 -0.59 19.96 13.12
C TYR A 152 -0.08 19.16 14.33
N ASN A 153 -0.01 17.83 14.22
CA ASN A 153 0.49 16.91 15.24
C ASN A 153 0.68 15.50 14.64
N VAL A 154 1.11 14.53 15.47
CA VAL A 154 1.31 13.14 15.04
C VAL A 154 -0.01 12.53 14.55
N GLU A 155 -1.13 12.84 15.19
CA GLU A 155 -2.44 12.28 14.84
C GLU A 155 -2.95 12.79 13.50
N ASP A 156 -2.65 14.04 13.16
CA ASP A 156 -2.93 14.64 11.85
C ASP A 156 -2.14 13.94 10.75
N PHE A 157 -0.84 13.75 10.97
CA PHE A 157 0.02 12.93 10.09
C PHE A 157 -0.53 11.51 9.94
N LEU A 158 -0.77 10.77 11.04
CA LEU A 158 -1.25 9.39 10.96
C LEU A 158 -2.64 9.25 10.31
N LYS A 159 -3.45 10.32 10.27
CA LYS A 159 -4.73 10.35 9.57
C LYS A 159 -4.59 10.61 8.07
N SER A 160 -3.49 11.24 7.63
CA SER A 160 -3.18 11.39 6.20
C SER A 160 -2.56 10.13 5.60
N GLU A 161 -1.98 9.26 6.44
CA GLU A 161 -1.37 8.01 5.98
C GLU A 161 -2.43 6.96 5.62
N GLU A 162 -2.09 6.14 4.63
CA GLU A 162 -2.95 5.11 4.07
C GLU A 162 -2.32 3.72 4.24
N LEU A 163 -3.17 2.72 4.45
CA LEU A 163 -2.81 1.31 4.30
C LEU A 163 -3.25 0.84 2.92
N VAL A 164 -2.29 0.46 2.09
CA VAL A 164 -2.53 -0.12 0.77
C VAL A 164 -2.08 -1.58 0.76
N VAL A 165 -3.00 -2.48 0.44
CA VAL A 165 -2.75 -3.92 0.37
C VAL A 165 -3.03 -4.42 -1.04
N VAL A 166 -2.12 -5.25 -1.54
CA VAL A 166 -2.27 -5.95 -2.81
C VAL A 166 -2.34 -7.44 -2.54
N VAL A 167 -3.44 -8.09 -2.90
CA VAL A 167 -3.56 -9.56 -2.79
C VAL A 167 -3.49 -10.21 -4.15
N PHE A 168 -2.97 -11.43 -4.18
CA PHE A 168 -2.63 -12.10 -5.44
C PHE A 168 -3.74 -12.99 -6.00
N THR A 169 -4.69 -13.41 -5.16
CA THR A 169 -5.78 -14.31 -5.54
C THR A 169 -7.14 -13.79 -5.08
N SER A 170 -8.19 -14.18 -5.80
CA SER A 170 -9.56 -13.77 -5.50
C SER A 170 -10.12 -14.42 -4.23
N GLU A 171 -9.59 -15.58 -3.84
CA GLU A 171 -10.00 -16.32 -2.63
C GLU A 171 -9.69 -15.59 -1.32
N GLN A 172 -8.80 -14.59 -1.39
CA GLN A 172 -8.44 -13.74 -0.26
C GLN A 172 -9.44 -12.61 -0.02
N VAL A 173 -10.44 -12.44 -0.89
CA VAL A 173 -11.32 -11.28 -0.88
C VAL A 173 -12.78 -11.70 -0.77
N GLU A 174 -13.47 -11.10 0.18
CA GLU A 174 -14.92 -11.16 0.32
C GLU A 174 -15.48 -9.75 0.16
N ILE A 175 -16.37 -9.54 -0.81
CA ILE A 175 -17.09 -8.27 -0.96
C ILE A 175 -18.24 -8.25 0.03
N LEU A 176 -18.22 -7.29 0.95
CA LEU A 176 -19.24 -7.11 1.97
C LEU A 176 -20.35 -6.16 1.51
N GLU A 177 -19.97 -5.13 0.76
CA GLU A 177 -20.88 -4.07 0.31
C GLU A 177 -20.39 -3.49 -1.02
N GLU A 178 -21.33 -3.09 -1.88
CA GLU A 178 -21.08 -2.28 -3.08
C GLU A 178 -21.99 -1.05 -3.04
N ILE A 179 -21.41 0.14 -3.23
CA ILE A 179 -22.13 1.41 -3.26
C ILE A 179 -21.79 2.13 -4.58
N PRO A 180 -22.79 2.52 -5.39
CA PRO A 180 -22.58 3.41 -6.52
C PRO A 180 -22.02 4.76 -6.07
N ILE A 181 -21.00 5.25 -6.75
CA ILE A 181 -20.39 6.56 -6.50
C ILE A 181 -21.10 7.59 -7.39
N GLN A 182 -21.63 8.64 -6.76
CA GLN A 182 -22.14 9.82 -7.47
C GLN A 182 -21.07 10.91 -7.39
N TRP A 183 -20.67 11.42 -8.56
CA TRP A 183 -19.73 12.54 -8.70
C TRP A 183 -20.48 13.87 -8.73
#